data_AF-A0A1I4HIK0-F1
#
_entry.id   AF-A0A1I4HIK0-F1
#
_cell.length_a   1.000
_cell.length_b   1.000
_cell.length_c   1.000
_cell.angle_alpha   90.00
_cell.angle_beta   90.00
_cell.angle_gamma   90.00
#
_symmetry.space_group_name_H-M   'P 1'
#
loop_
_entity.id
_entity.type
_entity.pdbx_description
1 polymer ?
#
loop_
_entity_poly.entity_id
_entity_poly.type
_entity_poly.pdbx_seq_one_letter_code
_entity_poly.pdbx_strand_id
1 'polypeptide(L)'
;MKNSYILGAACTVLFALGNSAAYTAPTYSVLVESDPGGLGNLNYGEFASLTDVKNWNVSSSHFIGQNLFGSGVSVGGYTFDGSKYHVLVESDPGGLGNLNLGTFDTLADLKNWNVSSSHFIGQNLFGSGVSVGGFAYDGSKYHVLVESDPGGLGNLNLGTFDTLTDVKNWNVSSSHFIGQNLFGSGVSLGGFTVVSSVSVPEPTTVWLFSTALIGLIGFSKRRKVT
;
A
#
# COMPACT_ATOMS: atom_id res chain seq x y z
N MET A 1 -4.51 -31.84 11.12
CA MET A 1 -4.93 -30.78 12.06
C MET A 1 -3.96 -29.63 11.89
N LYS A 2 -4.37 -28.56 11.20
CA LYS A 2 -3.53 -27.37 11.00
C LYS A 2 -3.77 -26.47 12.20
N ASN A 3 -2.76 -26.32 13.07
CA ASN A 3 -2.83 -25.41 14.20
C ASN A 3 -2.75 -23.98 13.69
N SER A 4 -3.90 -23.32 13.64
CA SER A 4 -4.00 -21.87 13.57
C SER A 4 -3.57 -21.31 14.93
N TYR A 5 -2.34 -20.83 15.04
CA TYR A 5 -1.95 -20.00 16.17
C TYR A 5 -2.37 -18.56 15.87
N ILE A 6 -3.64 -18.26 16.17
CA ILE A 6 -4.03 -16.91 16.60
C ILE A 6 -3.47 -16.78 18.01
N LEU A 7 -2.22 -16.35 18.12
CA LEU A 7 -1.61 -16.02 19.41
C LEU A 7 -2.09 -14.62 19.79
N GLY A 8 -3.07 -14.60 20.70
CA GLY A 8 -3.47 -13.42 21.45
C GLY A 8 -2.31 -12.91 22.32
N ALA A 9 -1.54 -12.00 21.76
CA ALA A 9 -1.15 -10.75 22.36
C ALA A 9 -1.50 -9.69 21.30
N ALA A 10 -1.64 -8.41 21.65
CA ALA A 10 -1.93 -7.35 20.67
C ALA A 10 -0.77 -7.23 19.66
N CYS A 11 -0.74 -8.13 18.67
CA CYS A 11 0.19 -8.16 17.57
C CYS A 11 -0.50 -7.41 16.46
N THR A 12 -0.43 -6.08 16.54
CA THR A 12 -0.80 -5.22 15.44
C THR A 12 0.15 -5.54 14.30
N VAL A 13 -0.29 -6.26 13.27
CA VAL A 13 0.57 -6.54 12.11
C VAL A 13 0.36 -5.42 11.10
N LEU A 14 1.40 -4.62 10.87
CA LEU A 14 1.35 -3.56 9.88
C LEU A 14 1.71 -4.13 8.49
N PHE A 15 0.78 -4.02 7.53
CA PHE A 15 0.90 -4.49 6.14
C PHE A 15 1.00 -3.34 5.15
N ALA A 16 2.19 -2.79 4.93
CA ALA A 16 2.37 -1.82 3.86
C ALA A 16 2.24 -2.55 2.52
N LEU A 17 1.45 -2.09 1.55
CA LEU A 17 1.31 -2.77 0.25
C LEU A 17 1.92 -1.89 -0.86
N GLY A 18 2.80 -2.45 -1.69
CA GLY A 18 3.38 -1.75 -2.86
C GLY A 18 2.85 -2.28 -4.19
N ASN A 19 2.64 -1.41 -5.19
CA ASN A 19 2.41 -1.81 -6.58
C ASN A 19 3.39 -1.08 -7.50
N SER A 20 4.03 -1.80 -8.42
CA SER A 20 4.93 -1.28 -9.44
C SER A 20 4.23 -1.24 -10.80
N ALA A 21 3.33 -0.27 -10.99
CA ALA A 21 2.46 -0.23 -12.16
C ALA A 21 3.14 0.07 -13.52
N ALA A 22 4.48 0.10 -13.63
CA ALA A 22 5.15 0.54 -14.86
C ALA A 22 6.25 -0.37 -15.44
N TYR A 23 6.81 -1.35 -14.73
CA TYR A 23 7.93 -2.14 -15.30
C TYR A 23 7.91 -3.61 -14.88
N THR A 24 8.19 -4.47 -15.87
CA THR A 24 8.37 -5.94 -15.91
C THR A 24 8.71 -6.64 -14.57
N ALA A 25 7.72 -6.65 -13.69
CA ALA A 25 7.35 -7.64 -12.67
C ALA A 25 8.32 -7.93 -11.49
N PRO A 26 7.77 -8.41 -10.34
CA PRO A 26 6.38 -8.82 -10.15
C PRO A 26 5.72 -8.24 -8.89
N THR A 27 4.51 -8.74 -8.65
CA THR A 27 4.05 -9.10 -7.30
C THR A 27 3.72 -7.94 -6.38
N TYR A 28 2.44 -7.87 -6.04
CA TYR A 28 2.00 -7.27 -4.79
C TYR A 28 2.96 -7.69 -3.69
N SER A 29 3.43 -6.74 -2.91
CA SER A 29 4.40 -7.00 -1.87
C SER A 29 3.95 -6.36 -0.58
N VAL A 30 4.48 -6.87 0.52
CA VAL A 30 4.29 -6.31 1.85
C VAL A 30 5.60 -6.13 2.58
N LEU A 31 5.68 -5.06 3.35
CA LEU A 31 6.67 -4.88 4.39
C LEU A 31 5.92 -5.03 5.72
N VAL A 32 6.30 -6.05 6.47
CA VAL A 32 5.61 -6.50 7.67
C VAL A 32 6.52 -6.37 8.85
N GLU A 33 6.12 -5.52 9.78
CA GLU A 33 6.70 -5.42 11.10
C GLU A 33 5.86 -6.22 12.08
N SER A 34 6.48 -7.20 12.74
CA SER A 34 5.87 -7.79 13.94
C SER A 34 6.11 -6.86 15.12
N ASP A 35 5.18 -6.73 16.06
CA ASP A 35 5.32 -5.87 17.24
C ASP A 35 5.73 -4.41 16.90
N PRO A 36 4.90 -3.65 16.14
CA PRO A 36 5.18 -2.26 15.81
C PRO A 36 5.37 -1.41 17.06
N GLY A 37 6.44 -0.61 17.08
CA GLY A 37 6.84 0.18 18.24
C GLY A 37 7.56 -0.65 19.31
N GLY A 38 7.77 -1.93 19.07
CA GLY A 38 8.49 -2.86 19.92
C GLY A 38 9.89 -3.21 19.39
N LEU A 39 10.34 -4.44 19.63
CA LEU A 39 11.67 -4.94 19.20
C LEU A 39 11.55 -5.99 18.09
N GLY A 40 10.46 -5.94 17.32
CA GLY A 40 10.11 -7.05 16.46
C GLY A 40 10.91 -7.15 15.16
N ASN A 41 10.48 -8.10 14.36
CA ASN A 41 11.07 -8.50 13.10
C ASN A 41 10.46 -7.71 11.94
N LEU A 42 11.31 -7.22 11.05
CA LEU A 42 10.91 -6.68 9.76
C LEU A 42 11.08 -7.76 8.68
N ASN A 43 10.01 -8.03 7.95
CA ASN A 43 9.95 -9.04 6.90
C ASN A 43 9.37 -8.43 5.63
N TYR A 44 9.92 -8.83 4.49
CA TYR A 44 9.38 -8.51 3.18
C TYR A 44 8.69 -9.75 2.59
N GLY A 45 7.46 -9.60 2.13
CA GLY A 45 6.68 -10.66 1.49
C GLY A 45 6.29 -10.28 0.06
N GLU A 46 6.24 -11.27 -0.82
CA GLU A 46 5.78 -11.13 -2.21
C GLU A 46 4.57 -12.03 -2.43
N PHE A 47 3.66 -11.61 -3.30
CA PHE A 47 2.47 -12.35 -3.71
C PHE A 47 2.33 -12.34 -5.22
N ALA A 48 2.13 -13.51 -5.82
CA ALA A 48 2.05 -13.65 -7.28
C ALA A 48 0.85 -12.91 -7.89
N SER A 49 -0.21 -12.68 -7.12
CA SER A 49 -1.44 -12.03 -7.61
C SER A 49 -2.23 -11.33 -6.49
N LEU A 50 -3.22 -10.51 -6.87
CA LEU A 50 -4.16 -9.93 -5.91
C LEU A 50 -4.99 -11.01 -5.21
N THR A 51 -5.28 -12.11 -5.91
CA THR A 51 -5.93 -13.28 -5.32
C THR A 51 -5.07 -13.87 -4.22
N ASP A 52 -3.76 -13.92 -4.43
CA ASP A 52 -2.81 -14.39 -3.42
C ASP A 52 -2.72 -13.43 -2.23
N VAL A 53 -2.76 -12.11 -2.44
CA VAL A 53 -2.88 -11.13 -1.34
C VAL A 53 -4.14 -11.38 -0.53
N LYS A 54 -5.31 -11.50 -1.19
CA LYS A 54 -6.61 -11.72 -0.54
C LYS A 54 -6.65 -13.02 0.27
N ASN A 55 -5.96 -14.05 -0.21
CA ASN A 55 -5.91 -15.36 0.45
C ASN A 55 -4.70 -15.52 1.38
N TRP A 56 -3.85 -14.49 1.50
CA TRP A 56 -2.59 -14.56 2.23
C TRP A 56 -1.64 -15.70 1.75
N ASN A 57 -1.61 -15.95 0.44
CA ASN A 57 -0.72 -16.93 -0.17
C ASN A 57 0.62 -16.28 -0.57
N VAL A 58 1.52 -16.14 0.40
CA VAL A 58 2.85 -15.55 0.18
C VAL A 58 3.66 -16.44 -0.78
N SER A 59 4.10 -15.88 -1.92
CA SER A 59 4.91 -16.59 -2.91
C SER A 59 6.39 -16.63 -2.55
N SER A 60 6.89 -15.58 -1.90
CA SER A 60 8.26 -15.52 -1.37
C SER A 60 8.30 -14.63 -0.13
N SER A 61 9.22 -14.89 0.78
CA SER A 61 9.47 -14.03 1.93
C SER A 61 10.96 -13.84 2.18
N HIS A 62 11.30 -12.72 2.81
CA HIS A 62 12.66 -12.36 3.18
C HIS A 62 12.64 -11.70 4.56
N PHE A 63 13.42 -12.25 5.49
CA PHE A 63 13.66 -11.61 6.77
C PHE A 63 14.72 -10.52 6.58
N ILE A 64 14.36 -9.27 6.87
CA ILE A 64 15.26 -8.12 6.75
C ILE A 64 16.11 -8.00 8.01
N GLY A 65 15.49 -8.14 9.17
CA GLY A 65 16.19 -8.09 10.44
C GLY A 65 15.24 -7.99 11.63
N GLN A 66 15.82 -7.99 12.82
CA GLN A 66 15.13 -7.83 14.10
C GLN A 66 15.62 -6.58 14.79
N ASN A 67 14.70 -5.82 15.40
CA ASN A 67 15.04 -4.63 16.17
C ASN A 67 15.90 -3.62 15.38
N LEU A 68 15.55 -3.38 14.10
CA LEU A 68 16.34 -2.49 13.24
C LEU A 68 16.38 -1.05 13.77
N PHE A 69 15.33 -0.63 14.48
CA PHE A 69 15.11 0.76 14.83
C PHE A 69 15.24 1.05 16.33
N GLY A 70 15.34 0.03 17.18
CA GLY A 70 15.12 0.17 18.61
C GLY A 70 13.63 0.17 18.97
N SER A 71 13.35 0.14 20.28
CA SER A 71 11.98 0.24 20.79
C SER A 71 11.37 1.60 20.46
N GLY A 72 10.07 1.60 20.15
CA GLY A 72 9.29 2.81 19.91
C GLY A 72 9.51 3.39 18.51
N VAL A 73 9.80 2.56 17.51
CA VAL A 73 9.87 2.99 16.11
C VAL A 73 9.19 1.93 15.25
N SER A 74 8.40 2.37 14.28
CA SER A 74 7.70 1.51 13.33
C SER A 74 7.90 1.97 11.89
N VAL A 75 7.76 1.04 10.97
CA VAL A 75 7.46 1.39 9.57
C VAL A 75 6.07 2.01 9.53
N GLY A 76 5.86 3.09 8.78
CA GLY A 76 4.53 3.68 8.52
C GLY A 76 4.00 3.35 7.12
N GLY A 77 4.85 2.82 6.24
CA GLY A 77 4.48 2.44 4.88
C GLY A 77 5.70 2.33 3.98
N TYR A 78 5.58 1.65 2.84
CA TYR A 78 6.59 1.70 1.79
C TYR A 78 5.97 1.68 0.40
N THR A 79 6.71 2.22 -0.57
CA THR A 79 6.31 2.20 -1.97
C THR A 79 7.50 2.09 -2.90
N PHE A 80 7.23 1.80 -4.17
CA PHE A 80 8.18 1.86 -5.26
C PHE A 80 7.67 2.85 -6.30
N ASP A 81 8.45 3.89 -6.60
CA ASP A 81 8.00 5.00 -7.46
C ASP A 81 8.28 4.79 -8.96
N GLY A 82 8.73 3.59 -9.34
CA GLY A 82 9.23 3.29 -10.68
C GLY A 82 10.75 3.44 -10.82
N SER A 83 11.41 4.08 -9.86
CA SER A 83 12.87 4.21 -9.81
C SER A 83 13.47 3.63 -8.54
N LYS A 84 12.93 3.95 -7.37
CA LYS A 84 13.48 3.62 -6.06
C LYS A 84 12.40 3.15 -5.10
N TYR A 85 12.84 2.45 -4.05
CA TYR A 85 11.97 2.09 -2.94
C TYR A 85 12.06 3.16 -1.87
N HIS A 86 10.92 3.48 -1.28
CA HIS A 86 10.81 4.49 -0.25
C HIS A 86 10.03 3.93 0.93
N VAL A 87 10.53 4.12 2.15
CA VAL A 87 9.91 3.64 3.39
C VAL A 87 9.73 4.84 4.32
N LEU A 88 8.51 5.05 4.78
CA LEU A 88 8.24 5.95 5.90
C LEU A 88 8.51 5.20 7.20
N VAL A 89 9.25 5.82 8.10
CA VAL A 89 9.58 5.30 9.43
C VAL A 89 9.18 6.35 10.45
N GLU A 90 8.32 5.95 11.38
CA GLU A 90 7.76 6.78 12.43
C GLU A 90 8.32 6.33 13.78
N SER A 91 8.98 7.22 14.52
CA SER A 91 9.24 6.96 15.94
C SER A 91 7.98 7.28 16.74
N ASP A 92 7.83 6.68 17.92
CA ASP A 92 6.71 6.85 18.85
C ASP A 92 5.34 6.90 18.13
N PRO A 93 4.93 5.82 17.44
CA PRO A 93 3.65 5.78 16.72
C PRO A 93 2.48 6.06 17.67
N GLY A 94 1.60 7.00 17.31
CA GLY A 94 0.52 7.50 18.16
C GLY A 94 0.98 8.45 19.26
N GLY A 95 2.26 8.79 19.31
CA GLY A 95 2.86 9.75 20.24
C GLY A 95 3.28 11.05 19.55
N LEU A 96 4.37 11.68 20.01
CA LEU A 96 4.87 12.97 19.47
C LEU A 96 6.11 12.79 18.59
N GLY A 97 6.21 11.64 17.94
CA GLY A 97 7.44 11.19 17.33
C GLY A 97 7.81 11.86 16.00
N ASN A 98 8.86 11.31 15.41
CA ASN A 98 9.52 11.82 14.23
C ASN A 98 9.13 10.99 13.02
N LEU A 99 8.84 11.65 11.90
CA LEU A 99 8.66 10.98 10.62
C LEU A 99 9.92 11.13 9.78
N ASN A 100 10.42 10.00 9.30
CA ASN A 100 11.58 9.90 8.43
C ASN A 100 11.22 9.15 7.15
N LEU A 101 11.90 9.50 6.06
CA LEU A 101 11.82 8.84 4.77
C LEU A 101 13.16 8.17 4.46
N GLY A 102 13.19 6.85 4.47
CA GLY A 102 14.31 6.05 3.94
C GLY A 102 14.11 5.80 2.44
N THR A 103 15.18 5.89 1.66
CA THR A 103 15.20 5.57 0.22
C THR A 103 16.24 4.49 -0.05
N PHE A 104 15.90 3.57 -0.94
CA PHE A 104 16.72 2.43 -1.34
C PHE A 104 16.75 2.37 -2.87
N ASP A 105 17.93 2.18 -3.45
CA ASP A 105 18.09 2.22 -4.90
C ASP A 105 17.55 0.96 -5.58
N THR A 106 17.62 -0.18 -4.89
CA THR A 106 17.15 -1.47 -5.41
C THR A 106 16.32 -2.25 -4.38
N LEU A 107 15.61 -3.28 -4.86
CA LEU A 107 14.93 -4.23 -3.96
C LEU A 107 15.92 -4.99 -3.08
N ALA A 108 17.11 -5.29 -3.60
CA ALA A 108 18.16 -5.94 -2.83
C ALA A 108 18.64 -5.04 -1.69
N ASP A 109 18.73 -3.73 -1.93
CA ASP A 109 19.06 -2.76 -0.88
C ASP A 109 17.95 -2.70 0.19
N LEU A 110 16.68 -2.68 -0.21
CA LEU A 110 15.56 -2.75 0.73
C LEU A 110 15.59 -4.04 1.57
N LYS A 111 15.75 -5.19 0.92
CA LYS A 111 15.79 -6.51 1.57
C LYS A 111 16.96 -6.64 2.56
N ASN A 112 18.08 -6.00 2.29
CA ASN A 112 19.24 -5.96 3.20
C ASN A 112 19.29 -4.71 4.10
N TRP A 113 18.27 -3.86 4.06
CA TRP A 113 18.21 -2.57 4.74
C TRP A 113 19.40 -1.61 4.48
N ASN A 114 19.94 -1.62 3.26
CA ASN A 114 21.01 -0.71 2.83
C ASN A 114 20.42 0.62 2.35
N VAL A 115 20.17 1.55 3.29
CA VAL A 115 19.59 2.87 2.99
C VAL A 115 20.54 3.69 2.11
N SER A 116 20.09 4.09 0.92
CA SER A 116 20.89 4.93 0.01
C SER A 116 20.81 6.42 0.37
N SER A 117 19.67 6.86 0.89
CA SER A 117 19.52 8.18 1.50
C SER A 117 18.37 8.20 2.50
N SER A 118 18.47 9.07 3.49
CA SER A 118 17.40 9.33 4.45
C SER A 118 17.05 10.82 4.48
N HIS A 119 15.81 11.12 4.85
CA HIS A 119 15.33 12.48 5.02
C HIS A 119 14.43 12.56 6.25
N PHE A 120 14.74 13.49 7.15
CA PHE A 120 13.84 13.83 8.26
C PHE A 120 12.74 14.74 7.73
N ILE A 121 11.50 14.28 7.78
CA ILE A 121 10.34 15.06 7.31
C ILE A 121 9.92 16.05 8.40
N GLY A 122 9.89 15.60 9.65
CA GLY A 122 9.57 16.48 10.77
C GLY A 122 9.29 15.72 12.06
N GLN A 123 9.05 16.50 13.11
CA GLN A 123 8.66 16.02 14.44
C GLN A 123 7.24 16.48 14.73
N ASN A 124 6.45 15.61 15.37
CA ASN A 124 5.09 15.93 15.82
C ASN A 124 4.23 16.55 14.70
N LEU A 125 4.33 16.03 13.48
CA LEU A 125 3.61 16.58 12.33
C LEU A 125 2.10 16.60 12.54
N PHE A 126 1.59 15.65 13.31
CA PHE A 126 0.17 15.36 13.40
C PHE A 126 -0.44 15.65 14.78
N GLY A 127 0.39 15.96 15.79
CA GLY A 127 -0.03 15.92 17.19
C GLY A 127 0.05 14.50 17.77
N SER A 128 -0.17 14.42 19.09
CA SER A 128 -0.28 13.13 19.79
C SER A 128 -1.51 12.36 19.31
N GLY A 129 -1.39 11.04 19.24
CA GLY A 129 -2.49 10.15 18.88
C GLY A 129 -2.74 10.12 17.38
N VAL A 130 -1.72 10.29 16.54
CA VAL A 130 -1.85 10.13 15.10
C VAL A 130 -0.62 9.42 14.55
N SER A 131 -0.83 8.47 13.63
CA SER A 131 0.22 7.69 12.98
C SER A 131 0.07 7.61 11.47
N VAL A 132 1.19 7.32 10.82
CA VAL A 132 1.20 6.94 9.42
C VAL A 132 0.82 5.47 9.29
N GLY A 133 -0.30 5.21 8.62
CA GLY A 133 -0.84 3.87 8.39
C GLY A 133 -0.70 3.38 6.95
N GLY A 134 0.07 4.08 6.10
CA GLY A 134 0.42 3.61 4.77
C GLY A 134 1.08 4.65 3.87
N PHE A 135 1.79 4.18 2.84
CA PHE A 135 2.45 5.01 1.84
C PHE A 135 2.40 4.34 0.47
N ALA A 136 1.91 5.02 -0.56
CA ALA A 136 1.82 4.47 -1.91
C ALA A 136 2.10 5.51 -2.99
N TYR A 137 2.57 5.03 -4.14
CA TYR A 137 2.72 5.78 -5.38
C TYR A 137 1.73 5.24 -6.42
N ASP A 138 0.94 6.11 -7.05
CA ASP A 138 -0.09 5.72 -8.03
C ASP A 138 0.43 5.64 -9.48
N GLY A 139 1.71 5.90 -9.70
CA GLY A 139 2.31 6.07 -11.03
C GLY A 139 2.47 7.54 -11.45
N SER A 140 1.98 8.48 -10.64
CA SER A 140 2.06 9.93 -10.85
C SER A 140 2.38 10.68 -9.56
N LYS A 141 1.60 10.40 -8.50
CA LYS A 141 1.61 11.08 -7.22
C LYS A 141 1.87 10.12 -6.06
N TYR A 142 2.28 10.70 -4.96
CA TYR A 142 2.46 10.01 -3.69
C TYR A 142 1.24 10.21 -2.80
N HIS A 143 0.91 9.18 -2.05
CA HIS A 143 -0.21 9.17 -1.13
C HIS A 143 0.24 8.65 0.22
N VAL A 144 -0.09 9.36 1.29
CA VAL A 144 0.18 8.95 2.66
C VAL A 144 -1.14 8.83 3.39
N LEU A 145 -1.35 7.67 4.01
CA LEU A 145 -2.52 7.40 4.82
C LEU A 145 -2.18 7.70 6.28
N VAL A 146 -2.99 8.53 6.90
CA VAL A 146 -2.80 8.97 8.29
C VAL A 146 -4.03 8.59 9.09
N GLU A 147 -3.81 7.91 10.21
CA GLU A 147 -4.82 7.41 11.13
C GLU A 147 -4.65 8.10 12.48
N SER A 148 -5.68 8.79 12.97
CA SER A 148 -5.71 9.24 14.37
C SER A 148 -6.13 8.08 15.28
N ASP A 149 -5.68 8.04 16.52
CA ASP A 149 -5.94 7.01 17.51
C ASP A 149 -5.69 5.58 16.96
N PRO A 150 -4.43 5.22 16.65
CA PRO A 150 -4.10 3.93 16.03
C PRO A 150 -4.51 2.78 16.95
N GLY A 151 -5.37 1.88 16.46
CA GLY A 151 -5.97 0.81 17.29
C GLY A 151 -7.20 1.27 18.09
N GLY A 152 -7.76 2.44 17.78
CA GLY A 152 -8.93 3.02 18.44
C GLY A 152 -10.04 3.43 17.47
N LEU A 153 -10.75 4.51 17.80
CA LEU A 153 -11.90 5.02 17.05
C LEU A 153 -11.48 6.24 16.22
N GLY A 154 -10.54 5.99 15.31
CA GLY A 154 -9.79 6.98 14.56
C GLY A 154 -10.47 7.59 13.33
N ASN A 155 -10.07 8.82 13.00
CA ASN A 155 -10.23 9.43 11.70
C ASN A 155 -9.15 8.94 10.74
N LEU A 156 -9.58 8.58 9.53
CA LEU A 156 -8.69 8.17 8.46
C LEU A 156 -8.64 9.23 7.37
N ASN A 157 -7.44 9.70 7.07
CA ASN A 157 -7.20 10.73 6.05
C ASN A 157 -6.14 10.28 5.05
N LEU A 158 -6.40 10.56 3.78
CA LEU A 158 -5.44 10.34 2.69
C LEU A 158 -4.87 11.67 2.23
N GLY A 159 -3.60 11.92 2.52
CA GLY A 159 -2.84 13.03 1.97
C GLY A 159 -2.26 12.65 0.61
N THR A 160 -2.33 13.57 -0.35
CA THR A 160 -1.72 13.43 -1.68
C THR A 160 -0.62 14.47 -1.84
N PHE A 161 0.45 14.08 -2.52
CA PHE A 161 1.64 14.88 -2.77
C PHE A 161 2.03 14.73 -4.24
N ASP A 162 2.29 15.83 -4.93
CA ASP A 162 2.60 15.80 -6.36
C ASP A 162 3.98 15.21 -6.64
N THR A 163 4.94 15.39 -5.74
CA THR A 163 6.31 14.90 -5.90
C THR A 163 6.88 14.31 -4.61
N LEU A 164 7.99 13.55 -4.72
CA LEU A 164 8.74 13.10 -3.55
C LEU A 164 9.33 14.27 -2.74
N THR A 165 9.65 15.38 -3.40
CA THR A 165 10.08 16.61 -2.73
C THR A 165 8.96 17.18 -1.87
N ASP A 166 7.72 17.10 -2.33
CA ASP A 166 6.57 17.52 -1.54
C ASP A 166 6.36 16.59 -0.34
N VAL A 167 6.56 15.27 -0.48
CA VAL A 167 6.54 14.35 0.67
C VAL A 167 7.63 14.72 1.69
N LYS A 168 8.85 14.97 1.22
CA LYS A 168 10.00 15.34 2.07
C LYS A 168 9.73 16.60 2.89
N ASN A 169 9.11 17.60 2.27
CA ASN A 169 8.78 18.87 2.90
C ASN A 169 7.39 18.89 3.55
N TRP A 170 6.66 17.77 3.51
CA TRP A 170 5.26 17.67 3.93
C TRP A 170 4.30 18.70 3.29
N ASN A 171 4.50 19.02 2.02
CA ASN A 171 3.65 19.92 1.24
C ASN A 171 2.47 19.16 0.62
N VAL A 172 1.38 19.01 1.36
CA VAL A 172 0.18 18.29 0.91
C VAL A 172 -0.50 19.06 -0.22
N SER A 173 -0.64 18.44 -1.41
CA SER A 173 -1.34 19.02 -2.56
C SER A 173 -2.86 18.96 -2.40
N SER A 174 -3.35 17.86 -1.81
CA SER A 174 -4.76 17.66 -1.49
C SER A 174 -4.91 16.62 -0.38
N SER A 175 -6.00 16.70 0.38
CA SER A 175 -6.35 15.71 1.40
C SER A 175 -7.79 15.24 1.24
N HIS A 176 -8.03 13.99 1.58
CA HIS A 176 -9.37 13.40 1.57
C HIS A 176 -9.65 12.68 2.88
N PHE A 177 -10.74 13.05 3.55
CA PHE A 177 -11.24 12.30 4.70
C PHE A 177 -11.95 11.04 4.21
N ILE A 178 -11.44 9.88 4.58
CA ILE A 178 -12.00 8.59 4.19
C ILE A 178 -13.16 8.22 5.11
N GLY A 179 -13.02 8.48 6.41
CA GLY A 179 -14.06 8.22 7.39
C GLY A 179 -13.51 8.05 8.80
N GLN A 180 -14.42 7.71 9.71
CA GLN A 180 -14.12 7.45 11.12
C GLN A 180 -14.62 6.06 11.51
N ASN A 181 -13.88 5.35 12.37
CA ASN A 181 -14.31 4.09 12.98
C ASN A 181 -14.61 2.97 11.98
N LEU A 182 -13.91 2.92 10.84
CA LEU A 182 -14.23 1.96 9.76
C LEU A 182 -14.07 0.50 10.19
N PHE A 183 -13.14 0.21 11.11
CA PHE A 183 -12.74 -1.16 11.44
C PHE A 183 -13.03 -1.57 12.89
N GLY A 184 -13.58 -0.66 13.70
CA GLY A 184 -13.80 -0.86 15.13
C GLY A 184 -12.54 -0.70 15.99
N SER A 185 -12.71 -0.74 17.31
CA SER A 185 -11.60 -0.60 18.26
C SER A 185 -10.63 -1.78 18.20
N GLY A 186 -9.34 -1.50 18.35
CA GLY A 186 -8.27 -2.50 18.36
C GLY A 186 -7.77 -2.90 16.96
N VAL A 187 -8.22 -2.22 15.91
CA VAL A 187 -7.74 -2.42 14.54
C VAL A 187 -6.99 -1.18 14.11
N SER A 188 -5.75 -1.34 13.65
CA SER A 188 -5.02 -0.29 12.96
C SER A 188 -4.80 -0.67 11.50
N LEU A 189 -4.54 0.32 10.67
CA LEU A 189 -4.27 0.08 9.27
C LEU A 189 -2.83 -0.30 9.04
N GLY A 190 -2.66 -1.42 8.35
CA GLY A 190 -1.37 -1.92 7.92
C GLY A 190 -0.71 -1.10 6.81
N GLY A 191 -1.52 -0.49 5.97
CA GLY A 191 -1.05 0.04 4.71
C GLY A 191 -2.14 0.01 3.67
N PHE A 192 -1.80 0.55 2.50
CA PHE A 192 -2.63 0.47 1.32
C PHE A 192 -1.72 0.44 0.10
N THR A 193 -2.27 -0.03 -1.02
CA THR A 193 -1.62 0.04 -2.32
C THR A 193 -2.59 0.58 -3.33
N VAL A 194 -2.05 1.18 -4.38
CA VAL A 194 -2.84 1.60 -5.53
C VAL A 194 -2.94 0.42 -6.49
N VAL A 195 -4.15 -0.06 -6.68
CA VAL A 195 -4.44 -1.05 -7.72
C VAL A 195 -4.94 -0.33 -8.97
N SER A 196 -4.27 -0.54 -10.09
CA SER A 196 -4.81 -0.11 -11.39
C SER A 196 -6.10 -0.87 -11.66
N SER A 197 -7.17 -0.18 -12.06
CA SER A 197 -8.40 -0.85 -12.50
C SER A 197 -8.07 -1.81 -13.65
N VAL A 198 -8.33 -3.10 -13.46
CA VAL A 198 -8.24 -4.06 -14.56
C VAL A 198 -9.24 -3.61 -15.62
N SER A 199 -8.80 -3.35 -16.84
CA SER A 199 -9.73 -3.14 -17.95
C SER A 199 -10.55 -4.43 -18.07
N VAL A 200 -11.83 -4.39 -17.71
CA VAL A 200 -12.74 -5.48 -18.03
C VAL A 200 -12.72 -5.57 -19.55
N PRO A 201 -12.29 -6.70 -20.16
CA PRO A 201 -12.40 -6.85 -21.59
C PRO A 201 -13.85 -6.59 -21.95
N GLU A 202 -14.13 -5.59 -22.80
CA GLU A 202 -15.48 -5.44 -23.34
C GLU A 202 -15.88 -6.81 -23.89
N PRO A 203 -17.02 -7.38 -23.45
CA PRO A 203 -17.40 -8.70 -23.90
C PRO A 203 -17.37 -8.71 -25.43
N THR A 204 -16.65 -9.65 -26.03
CA THR A 204 -16.67 -9.88 -27.49
C THR A 204 -18.09 -10.08 -28.01
N THR A 205 -19.04 -10.35 -27.11
CA THR A 205 -20.49 -10.28 -27.32
C THR A 205 -20.97 -8.95 -27.90
N VAL A 206 -20.42 -7.80 -27.50
CA VAL A 206 -20.78 -6.48 -28.06
C VAL A 206 -20.42 -6.41 -29.55
N TRP A 207 -19.26 -6.92 -29.94
CA TRP A 207 -18.84 -7.03 -31.34
C TRP A 207 -19.67 -8.07 -32.11
N LEU A 208 -20.00 -9.20 -31.49
CA LEU A 208 -20.83 -10.25 -32.09
C LEU A 208 -22.27 -9.78 -32.33
N PHE A 209 -22.88 -9.04 -31.41
CA PHE A 209 -24.22 -8.47 -31.61
C PHE A 209 -24.20 -7.35 -32.66
N SER A 210 -23.17 -6.52 -32.67
CA SER A 210 -23.02 -5.44 -33.66
C SER A 210 -22.89 -5.97 -35.09
N THR A 211 -22.04 -6.99 -35.28
CA THR A 211 -21.82 -7.60 -36.60
C THR A 211 -23.01 -8.47 -37.05
N ALA A 212 -23.65 -9.20 -36.13
CA ALA A 212 -24.86 -9.97 -36.43
C ALA A 212 -26.05 -9.08 -36.81
N LEU A 213 -26.22 -7.92 -36.16
CA LEU A 213 -27.29 -6.97 -36.48
C LEU A 213 -27.08 -6.33 -37.86
N ILE A 214 -25.85 -5.94 -38.20
CA ILE A 214 -25.49 -5.43 -39.53
C ILE A 214 -25.73 -6.51 -40.60
N GLY A 215 -25.39 -7.77 -40.31
CA GLY A 215 -25.69 -8.92 -41.16
C GLY A 215 -27.19 -9.11 -41.41
N LEU A 216 -28.01 -9.02 -40.36
CA LEU A 216 -29.47 -9.16 -40.47
C LEU A 216 -30.12 -8.05 -41.31
N ILE A 217 -29.64 -6.81 -41.15
CA ILE A 217 -30.11 -5.65 -41.94
C ILE A 217 -29.70 -5.80 -43.42
N GLY A 218 -28.50 -6.33 -43.70
CA GLY A 218 -28.05 -6.65 -45.06
C GLY A 218 -28.87 -7.75 -45.74
N PHE A 219 -29.22 -8.81 -45.01
CA PHE A 219 -30.01 -9.93 -45.54
C PHE A 219 -31.49 -9.58 -45.75
N SER A 220 -32.08 -8.76 -44.88
CA SER A 220 -33.47 -8.31 -45.03
C SER A 220 -33.71 -7.42 -46.26
N LYS A 221 -32.71 -6.64 -46.70
CA LYS A 221 -32.79 -5.86 -47.95
C LYS A 221 -32.72 -6.71 -49.22
N ARG A 222 -32.06 -7.87 -49.20
CA ARG A 222 -31.99 -8.78 -50.37
C ARG A 222 -33.27 -9.59 -50.62
N ARG A 223 -34.17 -9.70 -49.64
CA ARG A 223 -35.43 -10.47 -49.76
C ARG A 223 -36.63 -9.69 -50.32
N LYS A 224 -36.49 -8.40 -50.66
CA LYS A 224 -37.58 -7.59 -51.25
C LYS A 224 -37.55 -7.51 -52.78
N VAL A 225 -36.82 -8.40 -53.46
CA VAL A 225 -36.82 -8.48 -54.93
C VAL A 225 -37.15 -9.91 -55.35
N THR A 226 -38.44 -10.23 -55.33
CA THR A 226 -39.11 -11.27 -56.13
C THR A 226 -40.59 -10.93 -56.16
#